data_AF-A0A956KXC5-F1
#
_entry.id   AF-A0A956KXC5-F1
#
_cell.length_a   1.000
_cell.length_b   1.000
_cell.length_c   1.000
_cell.angle_alpha   90.00
_cell.angle_beta   90.00
_cell.angle_gamma   90.00
#
_symmetry.space_group_name_H-M   'P 1'
#
loop_
_entity.id
_entity.type
_entity.pdbx_description
1 polymer ?
#
loop_
_entity_poly.entity_id
_entity_poly.type
_entity_poly.pdbx_seq_one_letter_code
_entity_poly.pdbx_strand_id
1 'polypeptide(L)'
;MRLDLHCHSVCSDGSLPPAHVAAMAAEREVSLFCLTDHDTMAGYGDTLRTIDGRCVVLRGMELSCREYDRTIHLLLYGLQPGPGLDALQRRLDRIAEDRRDRIRRICAKLAGLGVALDPEPILVRAEGRVAGRPDVARALVAAGICTSPREAFDRFLKDGGPADAPIERLGVAEGLALARHAGGRVSLAHPHTLGHPALVGELFSRFQAAGLEGIEAFYGRYGRVETDAWLRLAERRGLVPTGGSDFHGDLIPEVARLGWICPSPMRAGCSTGWGSRPERFERAATGCGDRRRCAPPSGWLSRAAWRGSRPRSSWRHQRACRCCP
;
A
#
# COMPACT_ATOMS: atom_id res chain seq x y z
N MET A 1 1.49 6.98 18.73
CA MET A 1 1.59 6.67 17.29
C MET A 1 0.72 5.46 16.98
N ARG A 2 -0.37 5.72 16.27
CA ARG A 2 -1.09 4.70 15.51
C ARG A 2 -0.51 4.72 14.09
N LEU A 3 -0.32 3.55 13.49
CA LEU A 3 0.19 3.43 12.13
C LEU A 3 -0.69 2.46 11.34
N ASP A 4 -0.78 2.67 10.03
CA ASP A 4 -1.32 1.67 9.11
C ASP A 4 -0.48 1.66 7.84
N LEU A 5 0.30 0.59 7.67
CA LEU A 5 1.20 0.43 6.53
C LEU A 5 0.76 -0.70 5.60
N HIS A 6 -0.48 -1.16 5.72
CA HIS A 6 -1.02 -2.19 4.85
C HIS A 6 -2.54 -2.05 4.78
N CYS A 7 -3.05 -1.53 3.66
CA CYS A 7 -4.48 -1.43 3.40
C CYS A 7 -4.75 -1.23 1.90
N HIS A 8 -5.96 -1.53 1.49
CA HIS A 8 -6.38 -1.61 0.10
C HIS A 8 -7.62 -0.77 -0.18
N SER A 9 -7.77 -0.38 -1.43
CA SER A 9 -8.86 0.42 -1.98
C SER A 9 -9.39 -0.23 -3.26
N VAL A 10 -10.38 0.41 -3.88
CA VAL A 10 -10.89 -0.01 -5.20
C VAL A 10 -9.86 0.08 -6.32
N CYS A 11 -8.66 0.65 -6.09
CA CYS A 11 -7.57 0.62 -7.06
C CYS A 11 -6.99 -0.79 -7.24
N SER A 12 -7.19 -1.72 -6.29
CA SER A 12 -6.96 -3.15 -6.48
C SER A 12 -8.21 -3.99 -6.14
N ASP A 13 -8.37 -4.33 -4.87
CA ASP A 13 -9.30 -5.33 -4.36
C ASP A 13 -9.88 -4.97 -2.99
N GLY A 14 -9.74 -3.71 -2.58
CA GLY A 14 -10.55 -3.12 -1.53
C GLY A 14 -11.92 -2.66 -2.05
N SER A 15 -12.87 -2.43 -1.12
CA SER A 15 -14.23 -2.02 -1.47
C SER A 15 -14.48 -0.51 -1.44
N LEU A 16 -13.52 0.28 -0.94
CA LEU A 16 -13.68 1.73 -0.73
C LEU A 16 -12.72 2.55 -1.60
N PRO A 17 -13.13 3.75 -2.09
CA PRO A 17 -12.24 4.70 -2.75
C PRO A 17 -11.03 5.07 -1.89
N PRO A 18 -9.84 5.34 -2.50
CA PRO A 18 -8.65 5.77 -1.77
C PRO A 18 -8.87 6.95 -0.81
N ALA A 19 -9.69 7.92 -1.24
CA ALA A 19 -10.06 9.07 -0.43
C ALA A 19 -10.85 8.67 0.84
N HIS A 20 -11.77 7.71 0.73
CA HIS A 20 -12.52 7.23 1.89
C HIS A 20 -11.63 6.46 2.87
N VAL A 21 -10.75 5.58 2.37
CA VAL A 21 -9.77 4.87 3.20
C VAL A 21 -8.86 5.88 3.93
N ALA A 22 -8.38 6.91 3.24
CA ALA A 22 -7.56 7.97 3.81
C ALA A 22 -8.31 8.78 4.89
N ALA A 23 -9.58 9.13 4.65
CA ALA A 23 -10.41 9.84 5.63
C ALA A 23 -10.61 9.00 6.91
N MET A 24 -10.91 7.71 6.77
CA MET A 24 -11.03 6.79 7.91
C MET A 24 -9.71 6.66 8.69
N ALA A 25 -8.55 6.66 8.03
CA ALA A 25 -7.26 6.67 8.71
C ALA A 25 -7.04 7.97 9.51
N ALA A 26 -7.40 9.13 8.93
CA ALA A 26 -7.28 10.43 9.57
C ALA A 26 -8.21 10.56 10.80
N GLU A 27 -9.46 10.11 10.71
CA GLU A 27 -10.43 10.09 11.81
C GLU A 27 -9.94 9.27 13.01
N ARG A 28 -9.09 8.27 12.76
CA ARG A 28 -8.51 7.41 13.80
C ARG A 28 -7.16 7.88 14.31
N GLU A 29 -6.74 9.08 13.91
CA GLU A 29 -5.47 9.69 14.31
C GLU A 29 -4.27 8.78 13.95
N VAL A 30 -4.35 8.10 12.81
CA VAL A 30 -3.20 7.43 12.23
C VAL A 30 -2.15 8.49 11.93
N SER A 31 -0.94 8.30 12.44
CA SER A 31 0.18 9.25 12.35
C SER A 31 1.19 8.91 11.25
N LEU A 32 1.19 7.65 10.80
CA LEU A 32 1.96 7.18 9.64
C LEU A 32 1.07 6.23 8.83
N PHE A 33 0.85 6.55 7.56
CA PHE A 33 -0.08 5.86 6.68
C PHE A 33 0.57 5.46 5.35
N CYS A 34 0.26 4.27 4.85
CA CYS A 34 0.59 3.86 3.49
C CYS A 34 -0.60 3.09 2.90
N LEU A 35 -1.17 3.62 1.82
CA LEU A 35 -2.06 2.85 0.96
C LEU A 35 -1.19 1.90 0.13
N THR A 36 -1.54 0.62 0.10
CA THR A 36 -0.70 -0.43 -0.48
C THR A 36 -1.49 -1.34 -1.41
N ASP A 37 -2.29 -0.76 -2.31
CA ASP A 37 -3.01 -1.54 -3.32
C ASP A 37 -2.08 -2.51 -4.09
N HIS A 38 -2.63 -3.65 -4.50
CA HIS A 38 -1.88 -4.66 -5.24
C HIS A 38 -1.38 -4.16 -6.59
N ASP A 39 -0.06 -4.24 -6.80
CA ASP A 39 0.62 -3.96 -8.07
C ASP A 39 0.32 -2.55 -8.66
N THR A 40 -0.10 -1.57 -7.84
CA THR A 40 -0.46 -0.23 -8.31
C THR A 40 -0.25 0.85 -7.24
N MET A 41 -0.09 2.10 -7.69
CA MET A 41 -0.05 3.29 -6.83
C MET A 41 -1.14 4.30 -7.20
N ALA A 42 -2.15 3.90 -7.97
CA ALA A 42 -3.15 4.80 -8.53
C ALA A 42 -3.87 5.65 -7.46
N GLY A 43 -4.10 5.09 -6.26
CA GLY A 43 -4.75 5.79 -5.15
C GLY A 43 -3.89 6.81 -4.40
N TYR A 44 -2.56 6.83 -4.60
CA TYR A 44 -1.64 7.64 -3.79
C TYR A 44 -1.96 9.15 -3.83
N GLY A 45 -2.28 9.68 -5.02
CA GLY A 45 -2.61 11.10 -5.18
C GLY A 45 -3.87 11.52 -4.44
N ASP A 46 -4.90 10.67 -4.45
CA ASP A 46 -6.16 10.90 -3.75
C ASP A 46 -5.95 10.82 -2.23
N THR A 47 -5.21 9.82 -1.76
CA THR A 47 -4.82 9.69 -0.36
C THR A 47 -4.12 10.94 0.17
N LEU A 48 -3.11 11.44 -0.56
CA LEU A 48 -2.38 12.64 -0.16
C LEU A 48 -3.29 13.87 -0.01
N ARG A 49 -4.18 14.08 -0.99
CA ARG A 49 -5.11 15.22 -0.99
C ARG A 49 -6.12 15.13 0.15
N THR A 50 -6.56 13.92 0.52
CA THR A 50 -7.56 13.75 1.58
C THR A 50 -6.98 13.85 2.99
N ILE A 51 -5.78 13.32 3.23
CA ILE A 51 -5.16 13.37 4.57
C ILE A 51 -4.63 14.78 4.92
N ASP A 52 -4.31 15.62 3.93
CA ASP A 52 -3.95 17.05 4.04
C ASP A 52 -3.15 17.42 5.32
N GLY A 53 -1.95 16.84 5.46
CA GLY A 53 -1.02 17.16 6.55
C GLY A 53 -1.40 16.63 7.94
N ARG A 54 -2.52 15.88 8.09
CA ARG A 54 -2.92 15.27 9.36
C ARG A 54 -2.08 14.04 9.74
N CYS A 55 -1.39 13.45 8.77
CA CYS A 55 -0.60 12.22 8.89
C CYS A 55 0.57 12.24 7.90
N VAL A 56 1.67 11.57 8.24
CA VAL A 56 2.74 11.28 7.28
C VAL A 56 2.27 10.17 6.35
N VAL A 57 2.17 10.46 5.05
CA VAL A 57 1.76 9.49 4.03
C VAL A 57 2.97 9.01 3.24
N LEU A 58 3.21 7.71 3.23
CA LEU A 58 4.23 7.08 2.40
C LEU A 58 3.63 6.71 1.04
N ARG A 59 4.43 6.87 -0.03
CA ARG A 59 4.14 6.25 -1.32
C ARG A 59 4.52 4.78 -1.25
N GLY A 60 3.61 3.89 -1.58
CA GLY A 60 3.83 2.45 -1.52
C GLY A 60 2.82 1.66 -2.32
N MET A 61 3.00 0.34 -2.31
CA MET A 61 2.13 -0.66 -2.94
C MET A 61 2.38 -2.01 -2.27
N GLU A 62 1.48 -2.96 -2.45
CA GLU A 62 1.76 -4.38 -2.22
C GLU A 62 2.13 -5.05 -3.55
N LEU A 63 3.41 -5.35 -3.72
CA LEU A 63 3.94 -5.92 -4.94
C LEU A 63 3.83 -7.44 -4.94
N SER A 64 3.11 -7.99 -5.91
CA SER A 64 2.93 -9.42 -6.12
C SER A 64 4.15 -10.02 -6.81
N CYS A 65 4.92 -10.81 -6.05
CA CYS A 65 6.06 -11.57 -6.55
C CYS A 65 5.77 -13.07 -6.56
N ARG A 66 6.66 -13.85 -7.18
CA ARG A 66 6.68 -15.30 -7.12
C ARG A 66 8.04 -15.79 -6.63
N GLU A 67 8.02 -16.76 -5.73
CA GLU A 67 9.19 -17.53 -5.31
C GLU A 67 8.72 -18.92 -4.85
N TYR A 68 9.51 -19.96 -5.09
CA TYR A 68 9.16 -21.34 -4.68
C TYR A 68 7.75 -21.78 -5.11
N ASP A 69 7.35 -21.41 -6.33
CA ASP A 69 6.01 -21.64 -6.89
C ASP A 69 4.83 -21.09 -6.08
N ARG A 70 5.11 -20.12 -5.21
CA ARG A 70 4.11 -19.43 -4.38
C ARG A 70 4.08 -17.95 -4.70
N THR A 71 2.92 -17.34 -4.48
CA THR A 71 2.81 -15.89 -4.46
C THR A 71 3.44 -15.37 -3.17
N ILE A 72 4.36 -14.42 -3.30
CA ILE A 72 4.98 -13.71 -2.18
C ILE A 72 4.62 -12.24 -2.34
N HIS A 73 4.03 -11.64 -1.31
CA HIS A 73 3.73 -10.21 -1.34
C HIS A 73 4.79 -9.41 -0.60
N LEU A 74 5.23 -8.34 -1.24
CA LEU A 74 6.22 -7.42 -0.72
C LEU A 74 5.56 -6.05 -0.53
N LEU A 75 5.54 -5.53 0.69
CA LEU A 75 5.10 -4.18 0.96
C LEU A 75 6.26 -3.23 0.69
N LEU A 76 6.07 -2.36 -0.31
CA LEU A 76 7.02 -1.33 -0.69
C LEU A 76 6.63 -0.02 -0.02
N TYR A 77 7.58 0.62 0.65
CA TYR A 77 7.36 1.86 1.40
C TYR A 77 8.32 2.95 0.98
N GLY A 78 7.81 4.18 0.91
CA GLY A 78 8.64 5.37 0.70
C GLY A 78 9.24 5.48 -0.69
N LEU A 79 8.54 5.02 -1.72
CA LEU A 79 8.97 5.12 -3.11
C LEU A 79 9.15 6.60 -3.52
N GLN A 80 10.30 6.92 -4.11
CA GLN A 80 10.70 8.30 -4.42
C GLN A 80 10.49 8.65 -5.90
N PRO A 81 9.97 9.84 -6.23
CA PRO A 81 9.90 10.29 -7.62
C PRO A 81 11.27 10.27 -8.31
N GLY A 82 11.30 9.86 -9.57
CA GLY A 82 12.50 9.84 -10.41
C GLY A 82 12.60 8.59 -11.27
N PRO A 83 13.73 8.41 -11.97
CA PRO A 83 13.90 7.37 -12.99
C PRO A 83 13.62 5.95 -12.48
N GLY A 84 13.90 5.68 -11.20
CA GLY A 84 13.66 4.37 -10.61
C GLY A 84 12.19 4.05 -10.37
N LEU A 85 11.40 5.06 -9.99
CA LEU A 85 9.95 4.91 -9.91
C LEU A 85 9.34 4.72 -11.30
N ASP A 86 9.84 5.46 -12.30
CA ASP A 86 9.37 5.30 -13.68
C ASP A 86 9.70 3.91 -14.23
N ALA A 87 10.86 3.34 -13.85
CA ALA A 87 11.23 1.97 -14.21
C ALA A 87 10.31 0.93 -13.56
N LEU A 88 9.99 1.11 -12.28
CA LEU A 88 9.00 0.28 -11.58
C LEU A 88 7.62 0.38 -12.25
N GLN A 89 7.14 1.58 -12.57
CA GLN A 89 5.86 1.78 -13.24
C GLN A 89 5.83 1.10 -14.62
N ARG A 90 6.86 1.27 -15.45
CA ARG A 90 6.95 0.58 -16.75
C ARG A 90 6.89 -0.94 -16.60
N ARG A 91 7.51 -1.49 -15.55
CA ARG A 91 7.45 -2.94 -15.29
C ARG A 91 6.04 -3.38 -14.88
N LEU A 92 5.37 -2.61 -14.04
CA LEU A 92 3.97 -2.87 -13.65
C LEU A 92 3.03 -2.80 -14.86
N ASP A 93 3.20 -1.80 -15.73
CA ASP A 93 2.41 -1.64 -16.96
C ASP A 93 2.61 -2.86 -17.88
N ARG A 94 3.86 -3.34 -18.00
CA ARG A 94 4.16 -4.55 -18.76
C ARG A 94 3.51 -5.79 -18.17
N ILE A 95 3.56 -5.97 -16.84
CA ILE A 95 2.89 -7.08 -16.15
C ILE A 95 1.38 -7.02 -16.36
N ALA A 96 0.79 -5.82 -16.31
CA ALA A 96 -0.64 -5.63 -16.56
C ALA A 96 -0.99 -6.05 -18.00
N GLU A 97 -0.18 -5.66 -18.99
CA GLU A 97 -0.41 -6.06 -20.38
C GLU A 97 -0.22 -7.57 -20.59
N ASP A 98 0.82 -8.17 -20.01
CA ASP A 98 1.05 -9.61 -20.10
C ASP A 98 -0.14 -10.39 -19.49
N ARG A 99 -0.79 -9.85 -18.44
CA ARG A 99 -2.03 -10.41 -17.87
C ARG A 99 -3.23 -10.25 -18.81
N ARG A 100 -3.40 -9.10 -19.48
CA ARG A 100 -4.46 -8.94 -20.50
C ARG A 100 -4.29 -9.92 -21.65
N ASP A 101 -3.07 -10.03 -22.17
CA ASP A 101 -2.74 -10.97 -23.24
C ASP A 101 -2.92 -12.41 -22.79
N ARG A 102 -2.66 -12.72 -21.51
CA ARG A 102 -2.95 -14.04 -20.95
C ARG A 102 -4.44 -14.37 -21.02
N ILE A 103 -5.33 -13.43 -20.70
CA ILE A 103 -6.78 -13.63 -20.83
C ILE A 103 -7.16 -13.93 -22.28
N ARG A 104 -6.63 -13.17 -23.24
CA ARG A 104 -6.84 -13.43 -24.68
C ARG A 104 -6.37 -14.83 -25.07
N ARG A 105 -5.19 -15.26 -24.60
CA ARG A 105 -4.68 -16.63 -24.84
C ARG A 105 -5.55 -17.71 -24.21
N ILE A 106 -6.07 -17.49 -23.01
CA ILE A 106 -7.01 -18.41 -22.35
C ILE A 106 -8.28 -18.55 -23.19
N CYS A 107 -8.89 -17.43 -23.62
CA CYS A 107 -10.07 -17.46 -24.48
C CYS A 107 -9.81 -18.15 -25.83
N ALA A 108 -8.64 -17.94 -26.44
CA ALA A 108 -8.24 -18.65 -27.66
C ALA A 108 -8.13 -20.17 -27.45
N LYS A 109 -7.58 -20.61 -26.31
CA LYS A 109 -7.54 -22.04 -25.96
C LYS A 109 -8.94 -22.61 -25.73
N LEU A 110 -9.80 -21.89 -25.03
CA LEU A 110 -11.20 -22.26 -24.83
C LEU A 110 -11.93 -22.43 -26.18
N ALA A 111 -11.70 -21.52 -27.13
CA ALA A 111 -12.28 -21.61 -28.47
C ALA A 111 -11.86 -22.91 -29.19
N GLY A 112 -10.59 -23.31 -29.05
CA GLY A 112 -10.09 -24.60 -29.55
C GLY A 112 -10.75 -25.82 -28.89
N LEU A 113 -11.39 -25.66 -27.73
CA LEU A 113 -12.16 -26.67 -27.02
C LEU A 113 -13.68 -26.58 -27.31
N GLY A 114 -14.08 -25.77 -28.28
CA GLY A 114 -15.49 -25.55 -28.63
C GLY A 114 -16.23 -24.57 -27.71
N VAL A 115 -15.50 -23.79 -26.90
CA VAL A 115 -16.07 -22.80 -25.97
C VAL A 115 -15.73 -21.39 -26.45
N ALA A 116 -16.68 -20.73 -27.10
CA ALA A 116 -16.49 -19.36 -27.58
C ALA A 116 -16.72 -18.35 -26.44
N LEU A 117 -15.69 -17.58 -26.10
CA LEU A 117 -15.75 -16.54 -25.08
C LEU A 117 -14.97 -15.31 -25.55
N ASP A 118 -15.63 -14.16 -25.63
CA ASP A 118 -14.98 -12.89 -26.01
C ASP A 118 -14.13 -12.37 -24.84
N PRO A 119 -12.81 -12.18 -25.00
CA PRO A 119 -11.96 -11.64 -23.94
C PRO A 119 -12.25 -10.17 -23.61
N GLU A 120 -12.72 -9.35 -24.55
CA GLU A 120 -12.76 -7.89 -24.35
C GLU A 120 -13.77 -7.45 -23.27
N PRO A 121 -15.00 -8.00 -23.20
CA PRO A 121 -15.92 -7.73 -22.10
C PRO A 121 -15.37 -8.14 -20.72
N ILE A 122 -14.51 -9.17 -20.68
CA ILE A 122 -13.86 -9.64 -19.44
C ILE A 122 -12.82 -8.62 -18.98
N LEU A 123 -12.04 -8.10 -19.92
CA LEU A 123 -11.00 -7.10 -19.66
C LEU A 123 -11.61 -5.76 -19.22
N VAL A 124 -12.72 -5.34 -19.83
CA VAL A 124 -13.41 -4.08 -19.48
C VAL A 124 -14.03 -4.13 -18.09
N ARG A 125 -14.68 -5.24 -17.71
CA ARG A 125 -15.33 -5.41 -16.38
C ARG A 125 -14.36 -5.42 -15.21
N ALA A 126 -13.04 -5.44 -15.45
CA ALA A 126 -12.06 -5.34 -14.39
C ALA A 126 -11.88 -3.90 -13.85
N GLU A 127 -12.59 -2.89 -14.37
CA GLU A 127 -12.81 -1.56 -13.77
C GLU A 127 -11.69 -1.04 -12.84
N GLY A 128 -10.53 -0.72 -13.41
CA GLY A 128 -9.42 -0.11 -12.65
C GLY A 128 -8.44 -1.10 -12.01
N ARG A 129 -8.79 -2.39 -11.88
CA ARG A 129 -7.86 -3.48 -11.51
C ARG A 129 -7.47 -4.35 -12.71
N VAL A 130 -6.45 -5.17 -12.54
CA VAL A 130 -5.99 -6.08 -13.61
C VAL A 130 -6.81 -7.38 -13.62
N ALA A 131 -7.38 -7.74 -14.77
CA ALA A 131 -8.16 -8.97 -14.95
C ALA A 131 -7.30 -10.24 -14.78
N GLY A 132 -7.90 -11.30 -14.23
CA GLY A 132 -7.27 -12.59 -13.99
C GLY A 132 -8.16 -13.79 -14.33
N ARG A 133 -7.68 -15.00 -14.09
CA ARG A 133 -8.48 -16.23 -14.27
C ARG A 133 -9.83 -16.23 -13.56
N PRO A 134 -9.97 -15.67 -12.34
CA PRO A 134 -11.29 -15.56 -11.72
C PRO A 134 -12.30 -14.78 -12.56
N ASP A 135 -11.85 -13.79 -13.34
CA ASP A 135 -12.72 -13.06 -14.28
C ASP A 135 -13.19 -13.96 -15.42
N VAL A 136 -12.30 -14.80 -15.97
CA VAL A 136 -12.68 -15.82 -16.97
C VAL A 136 -13.65 -16.84 -16.39
N ALA A 137 -13.40 -17.30 -15.16
CA ALA A 137 -14.28 -18.25 -14.47
C ALA A 137 -15.69 -17.67 -14.30
N ARG A 138 -15.79 -16.40 -13.88
CA ARG A 138 -17.07 -15.69 -13.80
C ARG A 138 -17.74 -15.53 -15.16
N ALA A 139 -16.98 -15.24 -16.21
CA ALA A 139 -17.51 -15.12 -17.56
C ALA A 139 -18.06 -16.45 -18.10
N LEU A 140 -17.36 -17.57 -17.83
CA LEU A 140 -17.86 -18.92 -18.16
C LEU A 140 -19.16 -19.26 -17.44
N VAL A 141 -19.30 -18.84 -16.18
CA VAL A 141 -20.54 -19.01 -15.43
C VAL A 141 -21.67 -18.13 -15.99
N ALA A 142 -21.37 -16.86 -16.26
CA ALA A 142 -22.34 -15.93 -16.83
C ALA A 142 -22.84 -16.38 -18.22
N ALA A 143 -21.99 -17.05 -18.99
CA ALA A 143 -22.33 -17.64 -20.29
C ALA A 143 -23.03 -19.01 -20.18
N GLY A 144 -23.30 -19.51 -18.98
CA GLY A 144 -23.99 -20.80 -18.76
C GLY A 144 -23.15 -22.04 -19.09
N ILE A 145 -21.84 -21.89 -19.32
CA ILE A 145 -20.93 -22.98 -19.67
C ILE A 145 -20.53 -23.78 -18.42
N CYS A 146 -20.44 -23.11 -17.28
CA CYS A 146 -20.18 -23.69 -15.97
C CYS A 146 -21.22 -23.22 -14.95
N THR A 147 -21.49 -24.03 -13.94
CA THR A 147 -22.44 -23.71 -12.86
C THR A 147 -21.79 -22.93 -11.71
N SER A 148 -20.45 -22.97 -11.61
CA SER A 148 -19.70 -22.25 -10.59
C SER A 148 -18.28 -21.90 -11.04
N PRO A 149 -17.63 -20.88 -10.43
CA PRO A 149 -16.22 -20.58 -10.71
C PRO A 149 -15.31 -21.77 -10.41
N ARG A 150 -15.61 -22.56 -9.37
CA ARG A 150 -14.87 -23.78 -9.03
C ARG A 150 -14.88 -24.77 -10.18
N GLU A 151 -16.05 -25.03 -10.75
CA GLU A 151 -16.19 -25.93 -11.90
C GLU A 151 -15.38 -25.43 -13.11
N ALA A 152 -15.38 -24.13 -13.37
CA ALA A 152 -14.57 -23.54 -14.43
C ALA A 152 -13.07 -23.75 -14.22
N PHE A 153 -12.57 -23.65 -12.97
CA PHE A 153 -11.20 -23.99 -12.63
C PHE A 153 -10.90 -25.48 -12.83
N ASP A 154 -11.75 -26.35 -12.31
CA ASP A 154 -11.53 -27.80 -12.38
C ASP A 154 -11.53 -28.32 -13.83
N ARG A 155 -12.43 -27.79 -14.67
CA ARG A 155 -12.57 -28.19 -16.08
C ARG A 155 -11.53 -27.55 -16.99
N PHE A 156 -11.23 -26.26 -16.82
CA PHE A 156 -10.48 -25.49 -17.83
C PHE A 156 -9.26 -24.75 -17.28
N LEU A 157 -9.40 -24.04 -16.15
CA LEU A 157 -8.50 -22.93 -15.80
C LEU A 157 -7.42 -23.25 -14.76
N LYS A 158 -7.45 -24.44 -14.13
CA LYS A 158 -6.42 -24.87 -13.17
C LYS A 158 -5.02 -24.82 -13.77
N ASP A 159 -4.00 -24.71 -12.94
CA ASP A 159 -2.60 -24.78 -13.41
C ASP A 159 -2.36 -26.10 -14.13
N GLY A 160 -1.80 -26.03 -15.34
CA GLY A 160 -1.64 -27.18 -16.24
C GLY A 160 -2.95 -27.71 -16.85
N GLY A 161 -4.08 -27.02 -16.66
CA GLY A 161 -5.37 -27.36 -17.23
C GLY A 161 -5.49 -27.06 -18.74
N PRO A 162 -6.57 -27.52 -19.39
CA PRO A 162 -6.72 -27.44 -20.85
C PRO A 162 -6.61 -26.02 -21.42
N ALA A 163 -7.15 -25.03 -20.71
CA ALA A 163 -7.10 -23.63 -21.11
C ALA A 163 -6.03 -22.81 -20.38
N ASP A 164 -5.16 -23.44 -19.58
CA ASP A 164 -4.13 -22.72 -18.85
C ASP A 164 -3.11 -22.10 -19.82
N ALA A 165 -2.89 -20.81 -19.70
CA ALA A 165 -1.82 -20.10 -20.39
C ALA A 165 -0.83 -19.63 -19.32
N PRO A 166 0.36 -20.23 -19.20
CA PRO A 166 1.36 -19.76 -18.26
C PRO A 166 1.69 -18.28 -18.47
N ILE A 167 2.05 -17.62 -17.38
CA ILE A 167 2.52 -16.24 -17.38
C ILE A 167 3.73 -16.15 -16.46
N GLU A 168 4.78 -15.50 -16.95
CA GLU A 168 5.93 -15.17 -16.13
C GLU A 168 5.50 -14.15 -15.06
N ARG A 169 5.87 -14.42 -13.81
CA ARG A 169 5.58 -13.52 -12.70
C ARG A 169 6.87 -12.87 -12.26
N LEU A 170 6.74 -11.64 -11.75
CA LEU A 170 7.85 -10.91 -11.15
C LEU A 170 8.49 -11.76 -10.03
N GLY A 171 9.80 -12.00 -10.11
CA GLY A 171 10.53 -12.69 -9.06
C GLY A 171 10.81 -11.77 -7.86
N VAL A 172 10.98 -12.34 -6.66
CA VAL A 172 11.29 -11.55 -5.46
C VAL A 172 12.58 -10.74 -5.63
N ALA A 173 13.63 -11.33 -6.23
CA ALA A 173 14.88 -10.64 -6.51
C ALA A 173 14.70 -9.40 -7.42
N GLU A 174 13.86 -9.52 -8.45
CA GLU A 174 13.55 -8.43 -9.38
C GLU A 174 12.74 -7.33 -8.67
N GLY A 175 11.71 -7.72 -7.90
CA GLY A 175 10.89 -6.79 -7.11
C GLY A 175 11.72 -5.97 -6.12
N LEU A 176 12.65 -6.61 -5.41
CA LEU A 176 13.59 -5.93 -4.49
C LEU A 176 14.53 -4.96 -5.23
N ALA A 177 15.04 -5.36 -6.39
CA ALA A 177 15.91 -4.50 -7.20
C ALA A 177 15.17 -3.24 -7.69
N LEU A 178 13.92 -3.40 -8.16
CA LEU A 178 13.07 -2.29 -8.59
C LEU A 178 12.72 -1.37 -7.42
N ALA A 179 12.32 -1.92 -6.27
CA ALA A 179 12.03 -1.16 -5.06
C ALA A 179 13.23 -0.32 -4.62
N ARG A 180 14.42 -0.94 -4.55
CA ARG A 180 15.67 -0.26 -4.20
C ARG A 180 16.02 0.84 -5.21
N HIS A 181 15.84 0.59 -6.50
CA HIS A 181 16.10 1.59 -7.53
C HIS A 181 15.14 2.79 -7.43
N ALA A 182 13.89 2.54 -7.02
CA ALA A 182 12.90 3.58 -6.70
C ALA A 182 13.09 4.22 -5.31
N GLY A 183 14.17 3.90 -4.59
CA GLY A 183 14.47 4.44 -3.26
C GLY A 183 13.55 3.94 -2.14
N GLY A 184 12.74 2.93 -2.41
CA GLY A 184 11.83 2.32 -1.44
C GLY A 184 12.51 1.32 -0.51
N ARG A 185 11.82 1.05 0.58
CA ARG A 185 12.14 -0.03 1.54
C ARG A 185 11.12 -1.14 1.42
N VAL A 186 11.50 -2.36 1.77
CA VAL A 186 10.66 -3.54 1.54
C VAL A 186 10.44 -4.33 2.82
N SER A 187 9.18 -4.70 3.07
CA SER A 187 8.75 -5.61 4.12
C SER A 187 8.03 -6.82 3.53
N LEU A 188 8.23 -8.01 4.13
CA LEU A 188 7.41 -9.18 3.80
C LEU A 188 6.00 -8.99 4.35
N ALA A 189 5.00 -9.01 3.48
CA ALA A 189 3.59 -8.90 3.87
C ALA A 189 3.10 -10.21 4.50
N HIS A 190 2.24 -10.07 5.52
CA HIS A 190 1.40 -11.11 6.10
C HIS A 190 2.00 -12.53 6.07
N PRO A 191 3.18 -12.77 6.70
CA PRO A 191 3.97 -13.99 6.54
C PRO A 191 3.24 -15.31 6.90
N HIS A 192 2.14 -15.24 7.65
CA HIS A 192 1.29 -16.39 7.97
C HIS A 192 0.67 -17.07 6.73
N THR A 193 0.44 -16.33 5.64
CA THR A 193 -0.15 -16.86 4.40
C THR A 193 0.77 -17.84 3.68
N LEU A 194 2.07 -17.83 4.01
CA LEU A 194 3.06 -18.75 3.46
C LEU A 194 2.99 -20.17 4.07
N GLY A 195 2.15 -20.37 5.08
CA GLY A 195 1.80 -21.67 5.65
C GLY A 195 2.85 -22.32 6.55
N HIS A 196 4.16 -22.03 6.38
CA HIS A 196 5.21 -22.58 7.23
C HIS A 196 6.29 -21.55 7.61
N PRO A 197 6.59 -21.35 8.90
CA PRO A 197 7.62 -20.39 9.35
C PRO A 197 9.02 -20.63 8.78
N ALA A 198 9.36 -21.88 8.43
CA ALA A 198 10.65 -22.20 7.79
C ALA A 198 10.81 -21.48 6.43
N LEU A 199 9.74 -21.41 5.64
CA LEU A 199 9.75 -20.73 4.34
C LEU A 199 10.02 -19.23 4.49
N VAL A 200 9.45 -18.60 5.54
CA VAL A 200 9.74 -17.22 5.91
C VAL A 200 11.24 -17.07 6.21
N GLY A 201 11.81 -17.98 6.99
CA GLY A 201 13.24 -18.01 7.30
C GLY A 201 14.13 -18.16 6.06
N GLU A 202 13.74 -19.00 5.10
CA GLU A 202 14.44 -19.18 3.83
C GLU A 202 14.40 -17.92 2.96
N LEU A 203 13.24 -17.26 2.86
CA LEU A 203 13.11 -15.98 2.14
C LEU A 203 14.08 -14.94 2.71
N PHE A 204 14.13 -14.76 4.03
CA PHE A 204 15.08 -13.82 4.63
C PHE A 204 16.53 -14.27 4.45
N SER A 205 16.83 -15.56 4.56
CA SER A 205 18.20 -16.05 4.34
C SER A 205 18.69 -15.78 2.91
N ARG A 206 17.78 -15.82 1.93
CA ARG A 206 18.09 -15.57 0.53
C ARG A 206 18.10 -14.09 0.15
N PHE A 207 17.18 -13.30 0.68
CA PHE A 207 16.87 -11.96 0.15
C PHE A 207 17.16 -10.80 1.10
N GLN A 208 17.54 -11.05 2.36
CA GLN A 208 17.84 -9.98 3.31
C GLN A 208 18.98 -9.09 2.80
N ALA A 209 20.05 -9.67 2.25
CA ALA A 209 21.16 -8.92 1.65
C ALA A 209 20.76 -8.15 0.37
N ALA A 210 19.65 -8.54 -0.27
CA ALA A 210 19.11 -7.89 -1.45
C ALA A 210 18.10 -6.77 -1.13
N GLY A 211 17.80 -6.52 0.15
CA GLY A 211 16.93 -5.43 0.60
C GLY A 211 15.57 -5.87 1.19
N LEU A 212 15.36 -7.17 1.44
CA LEU A 212 14.21 -7.64 2.23
C LEU A 212 14.50 -7.39 3.72
N GLU A 213 14.19 -6.18 4.18
CA GLU A 213 14.63 -5.66 5.48
C GLU A 213 13.52 -5.68 6.54
N GLY A 214 12.26 -5.73 6.13
CA GLY A 214 11.10 -5.69 7.04
C GLY A 214 10.31 -7.00 7.09
N ILE A 215 9.55 -7.17 8.17
CA ILE A 215 8.54 -8.22 8.30
C ILE A 215 7.27 -7.65 8.93
N GLU A 216 6.10 -7.93 8.34
CA GLU A 216 4.83 -7.57 8.93
C GLU A 216 4.52 -8.45 10.15
N ALA A 217 4.91 -7.93 11.32
CA ALA A 217 4.73 -8.60 12.60
C ALA A 217 3.38 -8.28 13.24
N PHE A 218 2.74 -7.17 12.83
CA PHE A 218 1.41 -6.79 13.28
C PHE A 218 0.47 -6.73 12.10
N TYR A 219 -0.61 -7.49 12.19
CA TYR A 219 -1.56 -7.67 11.11
C TYR A 219 -2.95 -7.72 11.72
N GLY A 220 -3.96 -7.18 11.04
CA GLY A 220 -5.31 -7.00 11.59
C GLY A 220 -5.94 -8.27 12.18
N ARG A 221 -5.51 -9.45 11.71
CA ARG A 221 -6.01 -10.76 12.15
C ARG A 221 -5.09 -11.51 13.12
N TYR A 222 -3.93 -10.97 13.48
CA TYR A 222 -3.01 -11.66 14.38
C TYR A 222 -3.47 -11.63 15.83
N GLY A 223 -3.39 -12.78 16.47
CA GLY A 223 -3.32 -12.87 17.92
C GLY A 223 -1.93 -12.50 18.42
N ARG A 224 -1.78 -12.53 19.75
CA ARG A 224 -0.50 -12.25 20.40
C ARG A 224 0.55 -13.32 20.09
N VAL A 225 0.15 -14.57 19.91
CA VAL A 225 1.07 -15.69 19.66
C VAL A 225 1.77 -15.53 18.32
N GLU A 226 1.02 -15.22 17.25
CA GLU A 226 1.55 -14.98 15.91
C GLU A 226 2.46 -13.74 15.91
N THR A 227 1.98 -12.64 16.52
CA THR A 227 2.74 -11.40 16.65
C THR A 227 4.10 -11.65 17.33
N ASP A 228 4.10 -12.33 18.48
CA ASP A 228 5.32 -12.61 19.24
C ASP A 228 6.28 -13.52 18.47
N ALA A 229 5.77 -14.44 17.63
CA ALA A 229 6.61 -15.29 16.79
C ALA A 229 7.38 -14.47 15.73
N TRP A 230 6.71 -13.54 15.06
CA TRP A 230 7.32 -12.67 14.06
C TRP A 230 8.26 -11.63 14.67
N LEU A 231 7.92 -11.08 15.85
CA LEU A 231 8.81 -10.19 16.59
C LEU A 231 10.10 -10.89 16.99
N ARG A 232 10.04 -12.12 17.51
CA ARG A 232 11.24 -12.91 17.83
C ARG A 232 12.08 -13.18 16.59
N LEU A 233 11.46 -13.44 15.43
CA LEU A 233 12.20 -13.61 14.18
C LEU A 233 12.87 -12.30 13.74
N ALA A 234 12.16 -11.19 13.85
CA ALA A 234 12.69 -9.87 13.53
C ALA A 234 13.91 -9.53 14.39
N GLU A 235 13.82 -9.75 15.71
CA GLU A 235 14.92 -9.55 16.65
C GLU A 235 16.14 -10.42 16.30
N ARG A 236 15.95 -11.74 16.10
CA ARG A 236 17.06 -12.66 15.77
C ARG A 236 17.78 -12.32 14.47
N ARG A 237 17.10 -11.71 13.51
CA ARG A 237 17.64 -11.41 12.17
C ARG A 237 17.96 -9.92 11.96
N GLY A 238 17.68 -9.06 12.94
CA GLY A 238 17.82 -7.60 12.80
C GLY A 238 16.88 -7.00 11.77
N LEU A 239 15.67 -7.55 11.60
CA LEU A 239 14.66 -7.04 10.67
C LEU A 239 13.85 -5.90 11.31
N VAL A 240 13.26 -5.06 10.47
CA VAL A 240 12.33 -4.02 10.91
C VAL A 240 10.91 -4.59 11.01
N PRO A 241 10.32 -4.68 12.20
CA PRO A 241 8.93 -5.08 12.33
C PRO A 241 8.00 -3.96 11.82
N THR A 242 7.12 -4.30 10.88
CA THR A 242 6.10 -3.41 10.32
C THR A 242 4.71 -3.86 10.74
N GLY A 243 3.70 -3.03 10.44
CA GLY A 243 2.33 -3.43 10.67
C GLY A 243 1.29 -2.64 9.89
N GLY A 244 0.19 -3.30 9.57
CA GLY A 244 -0.96 -2.72 8.95
C GLY A 244 -2.22 -3.51 9.25
N SER A 245 -3.35 -2.96 8.85
CA SER A 245 -4.65 -3.60 9.08
C SER A 245 -4.92 -4.73 8.08
N ASP A 246 -4.41 -4.57 6.86
CA ASP A 246 -4.82 -5.30 5.66
C ASP A 246 -6.31 -5.13 5.36
N PHE A 247 -6.79 -3.89 5.56
CA PHE A 247 -8.18 -3.51 5.36
C PHE A 247 -8.56 -3.54 3.89
N HIS A 248 -9.66 -4.23 3.57
CA HIS A 248 -10.26 -4.29 2.24
C HIS A 248 -11.74 -3.85 2.23
N GLY A 249 -12.23 -3.29 3.35
CA GLY A 249 -13.65 -2.95 3.52
C GLY A 249 -14.55 -4.17 3.51
N ASP A 250 -15.69 -4.08 2.81
CA ASP A 250 -16.75 -5.10 2.83
C ASP A 250 -16.34 -6.42 2.18
N LEU A 251 -15.24 -6.44 1.42
CA LEU A 251 -14.69 -7.64 0.81
C LEU A 251 -13.97 -8.54 1.83
N ILE A 252 -13.50 -7.96 2.94
CA ILE A 252 -12.92 -8.68 4.07
C ILE A 252 -13.47 -8.08 5.38
N PRO A 253 -14.75 -8.38 5.71
CA PRO A 253 -15.46 -7.69 6.79
C PRO A 253 -14.87 -7.96 8.18
N GLU A 254 -14.05 -9.01 8.34
CA GLU A 254 -13.37 -9.30 9.61
C GLU A 254 -12.32 -8.24 9.97
N VAL A 255 -11.82 -7.50 8.97
CA VAL A 255 -10.91 -6.36 9.16
C VAL A 255 -11.70 -5.06 9.02
N ALA A 256 -12.44 -4.71 10.06
CA ALA A 256 -13.31 -3.52 10.02
C ALA A 256 -12.58 -2.18 10.30
N ARG A 257 -11.27 -2.21 10.57
CA ARG A 257 -10.60 -1.15 11.34
C ARG A 257 -9.18 -0.83 10.85
N LEU A 258 -8.99 0.35 10.27
CA LEU A 258 -7.67 0.92 9.97
C LEU A 258 -6.88 1.32 11.22
N GLY A 259 -5.57 1.21 11.15
CA GLY A 259 -4.67 1.79 12.14
C GLY A 259 -4.49 0.92 13.38
N TRP A 260 -3.30 0.36 13.49
CA TRP A 260 -2.84 -0.43 14.62
C TRP A 260 -1.98 0.40 15.59
N ILE A 261 -2.01 0.06 16.87
CA ILE A 261 -1.29 0.79 17.93
C ILE A 261 0.08 0.16 18.13
N CYS A 262 1.12 0.89 17.74
CA CYS A 262 2.51 0.48 18.00
C CYS A 262 2.86 0.49 19.51
N PRO A 263 3.31 -0.64 20.10
CA PRO A 263 3.73 -0.71 21.50
C PRO A 263 4.90 0.23 21.78
N SER A 264 4.90 0.82 22.98
CA SER A 264 5.95 1.76 23.43
C SER A 264 7.40 1.30 23.23
N PRO A 265 7.83 0.05 23.48
CA PRO A 265 9.22 -0.34 23.25
C PRO A 265 9.65 -0.22 21.78
N MET A 266 8.71 -0.40 20.85
CA MET A 266 8.97 -0.23 19.41
C MET A 266 8.97 1.23 18.98
N ARG A 267 8.32 2.12 19.74
CA ARG A 267 8.43 3.58 19.54
C ARG A 267 9.84 4.06 19.87
N ALA A 268 10.41 3.58 20.98
CA ALA A 268 11.77 3.91 21.39
C ALA A 268 12.82 3.26 20.47
N GLY A 269 12.53 2.04 20.02
CA GLY A 269 13.31 1.30 19.02
C GLY A 269 13.12 1.75 17.57
N CYS A 270 12.10 2.56 17.23
CA CYS A 270 11.88 3.13 15.88
C CYS A 270 12.97 4.11 15.41
N SER A 271 14.09 4.17 16.15
CA SER A 271 15.39 4.64 15.67
C SER A 271 16.09 3.64 14.75
N THR A 272 15.51 2.46 14.51
CA THR A 272 16.07 1.32 13.77
C THR A 272 16.15 1.55 12.26
N GLY A 273 17.39 1.64 11.75
CA GLY A 273 17.80 1.19 10.40
C GLY A 273 17.32 1.96 9.17
N TRP A 274 16.09 2.47 9.15
CA TRP A 274 15.47 3.11 7.98
C TRP A 274 15.69 4.63 7.91
N GLY A 275 16.58 5.15 8.77
CA GLY A 275 17.02 6.54 8.79
C GLY A 275 16.23 7.40 9.77
N SER A 276 16.93 7.87 10.80
CA SER A 276 16.45 8.71 11.90
C SER A 276 16.11 10.17 11.53
N ARG A 277 15.51 10.43 10.36
CA ARG A 277 15.07 11.79 10.00
C ARG A 277 13.74 11.80 9.25
N PRO A 278 12.63 12.22 9.89
CA PRO A 278 11.38 12.59 9.21
C PRO A 278 11.63 13.58 8.06
N GLU A 279 12.67 14.40 8.17
CA GLU A 279 13.07 15.39 7.16
C GLU A 279 13.39 14.81 5.77
N ARG A 280 13.75 13.52 5.65
CA ARG A 280 14.02 12.90 4.33
C ARG A 280 12.72 12.43 3.66
N PHE A 281 11.68 12.12 4.44
CA PHE A 281 10.33 11.82 3.94
C PHE A 281 9.51 13.10 3.70
N GLU A 282 9.65 14.13 4.54
CA GLU A 282 8.93 15.42 4.41
C GLU A 282 9.41 16.29 3.23
N ARG A 283 10.70 16.25 2.90
CA ARG A 283 11.24 17.01 1.74
C ARG A 283 10.75 16.48 0.39
N ALA A 284 10.39 15.20 0.31
CA ALA A 284 9.88 14.58 -0.91
C ALA A 284 8.39 14.91 -1.16
N ALA A 285 7.61 15.16 -0.11
CA ALA A 285 6.18 15.48 -0.22
C ALA A 285 5.91 16.94 -0.64
N THR A 286 6.86 17.86 -0.44
CA THR A 286 6.63 19.29 -0.64
C THR A 286 7.31 19.92 -1.85
N GLY A 287 8.17 19.21 -2.58
CA GLY A 287 8.79 19.71 -3.82
C GLY A 287 9.48 21.08 -3.72
N CYS A 288 9.78 21.56 -2.51
CA CYS A 288 10.26 22.90 -2.25
C CYS A 288 11.59 22.81 -1.51
N GLY A 289 12.67 22.72 -2.29
CA GLY A 289 13.99 23.10 -1.82
C GLY A 289 14.01 24.62 -1.69
N ASP A 290 14.29 25.09 -0.47
CA ASP A 290 14.53 26.49 -0.09
C ASP A 290 13.32 27.25 0.53
N ARG A 291 13.32 27.35 1.87
CA ARG A 291 12.41 28.24 2.62
C ARG A 291 12.79 29.73 2.53
N ARG A 292 13.46 30.17 1.47
CA ARG A 292 13.81 31.58 1.25
C ARG A 292 13.62 32.04 -0.18
N ARG A 293 12.50 31.74 -0.85
CA ARG A 293 12.17 32.38 -2.13
C ARG A 293 10.69 32.24 -2.55
N CYS A 294 9.76 32.57 -1.67
CA CYS A 294 8.38 32.87 -2.06
C CYS A 294 7.97 34.20 -1.43
N ALA A 295 8.41 35.30 -2.02
CA ALA A 295 7.78 36.59 -1.86
C ALA A 295 6.86 36.81 -3.08
N PRO A 296 5.58 37.22 -2.89
CA PRO A 296 4.72 37.56 -4.02
C PRO A 296 5.20 38.86 -4.70
N PRO A 297 4.98 39.05 -6.01
CA PRO A 297 5.37 40.28 -6.69
C PRO A 297 4.46 41.45 -6.31
N SER A 298 5.11 42.54 -5.89
CA SER A 298 4.76 43.96 -5.98
C SER A 298 3.28 44.41 -5.88
N GLY A 299 3.00 45.17 -4.82
CA GLY A 299 1.85 46.06 -4.72
C GLY A 299 2.03 47.09 -3.58
N TRP A 300 2.74 48.17 -3.86
CA TRP A 300 2.59 49.53 -3.30
C TRP A 300 2.02 49.70 -1.88
N LEU A 301 2.89 50.07 -0.91
CA LEU A 301 2.89 51.37 -0.19
C LEU A 301 3.63 51.29 1.17
N SER A 302 4.69 52.11 1.24
CA SER A 302 5.21 52.86 2.40
C SER A 302 5.52 52.16 3.74
N ARG A 303 6.82 52.22 4.06
CA ARG A 303 7.39 52.16 5.42
C ARG A 303 6.87 53.29 6.31
N ALA A 304 6.48 52.98 7.54
CA ALA A 304 6.66 53.84 8.72
C ALA A 304 6.56 52.97 9.98
N ALA A 305 7.69 52.68 10.62
CA ALA A 305 8.06 53.26 11.91
C ALA A 305 7.36 52.62 13.12
N TRP A 306 8.06 51.72 13.80
CA TRP A 306 7.81 51.41 15.22
C TRP A 306 9.15 51.49 15.97
N ARG A 307 9.49 52.71 16.39
CA ARG A 307 10.35 52.96 17.55
C ARG A 307 9.43 53.20 18.73
N GLY A 308 9.88 52.73 19.89
CA GLY A 308 9.03 52.43 21.02
C GLY A 308 8.43 53.64 21.72
N SER A 309 7.53 53.36 22.65
CA SER A 309 7.53 53.92 24.01
C SER A 309 6.34 53.35 24.78
N ARG A 310 6.60 52.81 25.97
CA ARG A 310 5.60 52.77 27.04
C ARG A 310 5.29 54.22 27.43
N PRO A 311 4.09 54.52 27.97
CA PRO A 311 4.00 54.53 29.43
C PRO A 311 2.67 54.00 30.00
N ARG A 312 2.76 53.81 31.32
CA ARG A 312 1.76 53.42 32.31
C ARG A 312 0.51 54.32 32.29
N SER A 313 -0.65 53.76 32.64
CA SER A 313 -1.45 54.25 33.78
C SER A 313 -2.63 53.34 34.08
N SER A 314 -2.76 53.05 35.38
CA SER A 314 -3.86 52.46 36.13
C SER A 314 -5.26 52.98 35.79
N TRP A 315 -6.29 52.12 35.82
CA TRP A 315 -7.59 52.41 36.44
C TRP A 315 -8.24 51.12 36.97
N ARG A 316 -8.91 51.28 38.10
CA ARG A 316 -9.54 50.27 38.99
C ARG A 316 -11.00 49.95 38.59
N HIS A 317 -11.51 48.85 39.16
CA HIS A 317 -12.92 48.56 39.51
C HIS A 317 -13.85 48.19 38.34
N GLN A 318 -14.91 47.39 38.44
CA GLN A 318 -15.56 46.51 39.43
C GLN A 318 -16.75 45.84 38.67
N ARG A 319 -17.24 44.68 39.15
CA ARG A 319 -18.61 44.09 38.96
C ARG A 319 -18.95 43.55 37.54
N ALA A 320 -19.26 42.27 37.37
CA ALA A 320 -20.43 41.46 37.78
C ALA A 320 -21.70 41.68 36.91
N CYS A 321 -22.14 40.62 36.21
CA CYS A 321 -23.52 40.21 35.86
C CYS A 321 -23.42 39.05 34.83
N ARG A 322 -23.73 37.78 35.14
CA ARG A 322 -25.04 37.09 35.21
C ARG A 322 -25.80 36.92 33.88
N CYS A 323 -26.06 35.64 33.59
CA CYS A 323 -27.28 35.01 33.01
C CYS A 323 -27.46 34.88 31.49
N CYS A 324 -27.44 33.60 31.04
CA CYS A 324 -28.40 32.87 30.15
C CYS A 324 -28.67 33.40 28.72
N PRO A 325 -29.23 32.59 27.78
CA PRO A 325 -30.15 31.44 27.94
C PRO A 325 -29.49 30.08 28.19
#